data_AF-A0A453EKN7-F1
#
_entry.id   AF-A0A453EKN7-F1
#
_cell.length_a   1.000
_cell.length_b   1.000
_cell.length_c   1.000
_cell.angle_alpha   90.00
_cell.angle_beta   90.00
_cell.angle_gamma   90.00
#
_symmetry.space_group_name_H-M   'P 1'
#
loop_
_entity.id
_entity.type
_entity.pdbx_description
1 polymer ?
#
loop_
_entity_poly.entity_id
_entity_poly.type
_entity_poly.pdbx_seq_one_letter_code
_entity_poly.pdbx_strand_id
1 'polypeptide(L)'
;LTSGAARPNPQGSFHYGDINVTRTLLLQNDESDIGGRRRCTVNGVAFANAGTPLKLADYFRIAGVFKVVSGRPERRNPFIGTTVIDASYRDYVQIVFENRLPSMQTWHLDGHSFFVVG
;
A
#
# COMPACT_ATOMS: atom_id res chain seq x y z
N LEU A 1 15.00 -30.28 -38.12
CA LEU A 1 14.90 -29.66 -36.77
C LEU A 1 14.55 -28.19 -36.95
N THR A 2 13.28 -27.84 -36.77
CA THR A 2 12.78 -26.46 -36.79
C THR A 2 12.82 -25.91 -35.37
N SER A 3 13.82 -25.08 -35.06
CA SER A 3 13.88 -24.33 -33.80
C SER A 3 12.87 -23.17 -33.84
N GLY A 4 12.05 -23.10 -32.79
CA GLY A 4 10.86 -22.28 -32.69
C GLY A 4 11.07 -20.77 -32.64
N ALA A 5 10.00 -20.07 -33.00
CA ALA A 5 9.85 -18.62 -32.99
C ALA A 5 10.21 -18.01 -31.61
N ALA A 6 11.27 -17.21 -31.59
CA ALA A 6 11.48 -16.22 -30.53
C ALA A 6 10.31 -15.21 -30.58
N ARG A 7 9.61 -15.03 -29.46
CA ARG A 7 8.70 -13.90 -29.30
C ARG A 7 9.54 -12.62 -29.28
N PRO A 8 9.22 -11.58 -30.07
CA PRO A 8 9.87 -10.28 -29.97
C PRO A 8 9.33 -9.55 -28.73
N ASN A 9 9.65 -10.06 -27.54
CA ASN A 9 9.61 -9.27 -26.32
C ASN A 9 11.05 -8.83 -26.06
N PRO A 10 11.33 -7.54 -25.82
CA PRO A 10 12.67 -7.13 -25.39
C PRO A 10 13.08 -7.95 -24.16
N GLN A 11 14.02 -8.88 -24.33
CA GLN A 11 14.69 -9.56 -23.22
C GLN A 11 15.91 -8.72 -22.87
N GLY A 12 15.77 -7.91 -21.83
CA GLY A 12 16.78 -6.99 -21.32
C GLY A 12 16.34 -6.37 -19.99
N SER A 13 17.27 -5.75 -19.28
CA SER A 13 17.03 -5.01 -18.04
C SER A 13 15.99 -3.92 -18.26
N PHE A 14 14.79 -4.08 -17.70
CA PHE A 14 13.80 -3.00 -17.64
C PHE A 14 14.36 -1.90 -16.73
N HIS A 15 14.60 -0.71 -17.28
CA HIS A 15 15.05 0.44 -16.50
C HIS A 15 13.85 1.04 -15.74
N TYR A 16 13.43 0.36 -14.67
CA TYR A 16 12.29 0.78 -13.84
C TYR A 16 12.45 2.20 -13.25
N GLY A 17 13.68 2.72 -13.17
CA GLY A 17 13.98 4.09 -12.75
C GLY A 17 13.60 5.18 -13.77
N ASP A 18 13.41 4.82 -15.04
CA ASP A 18 13.04 5.76 -16.10
C ASP A 18 11.51 5.87 -16.30
N ILE A 19 10.74 5.07 -15.55
CA ILE A 19 9.27 5.14 -15.57
C ILE A 19 8.81 6.29 -14.68
N ASN A 20 8.01 7.20 -15.24
CA ASN A 20 7.44 8.32 -14.49
C ASN A 20 6.54 7.81 -13.36
N VAL A 21 6.94 8.11 -12.12
CA VAL A 21 6.14 7.83 -10.93
C VAL A 21 4.90 8.73 -10.93
N THR A 22 3.73 8.10 -10.94
CA THR A 22 2.44 8.79 -10.90
C THR A 22 2.07 9.24 -9.48
N ARG A 23 2.44 8.44 -8.48
CA ARG A 23 2.14 8.70 -7.07
C ARG A 23 3.18 8.06 -6.16
N THR A 24 3.61 8.80 -5.14
CA THR A 24 4.45 8.26 -4.06
C THR A 24 3.66 8.19 -2.76
N LEU A 25 3.55 6.98 -2.23
CA LEU A 25 3.03 6.67 -0.90
C LEU A 25 4.19 6.61 0.09
N LEU A 26 4.02 7.19 1.27
CA LEU A 26 4.95 7.09 2.38
C LEU A 26 4.22 6.38 3.52
N LEU A 27 4.62 5.15 3.81
CA LEU A 27 4.02 4.29 4.82
C LEU A 27 4.95 4.21 6.02
N GLN A 28 4.61 4.97 7.04
CA GLN A 28 5.37 5.06 8.26
C GLN A 28 4.75 4.15 9.32
N ASN A 29 5.49 3.14 9.77
CA ASN A 29 5.04 2.31 10.88
C ASN A 29 5.40 2.94 12.23
N ASP A 30 4.51 2.77 13.20
CA ASP A 30 4.68 3.29 14.55
C ASP A 30 3.88 2.44 15.55
N GLU A 31 4.05 2.70 16.84
CA GLU A 31 3.24 2.13 17.91
C GLU A 31 2.59 3.24 18.74
N SER A 32 1.34 3.03 19.15
CA SER A 32 0.60 4.03 19.93
C SER A 32 -0.33 3.35 20.92
N ASP A 33 -0.53 3.98 22.08
CA ASP A 33 -1.61 3.60 23.00
C ASP A 33 -2.92 4.23 22.53
N ILE A 34 -3.91 3.40 22.22
CA ILE A 34 -5.23 3.85 21.77
C ILE A 34 -6.29 3.20 22.66
N GLY A 35 -6.89 3.93 23.60
CA GLY A 35 -7.88 3.33 24.50
C GLY A 35 -7.29 2.24 25.42
N GLY A 36 -6.11 2.49 25.98
CA GLY A 36 -5.50 1.65 27.02
C GLY A 36 -4.85 0.37 26.51
N ARG A 37 -4.59 0.27 25.21
CA ARG A 37 -3.85 -0.85 24.61
C ARG A 37 -2.87 -0.33 23.56
N ARG A 38 -1.66 -0.86 23.60
CA ARG A 38 -0.61 -0.64 22.60
C ARG A 38 -1.00 -1.29 21.28
N ARG A 39 -0.95 -0.53 20.18
CA ARG A 39 -1.26 -0.99 18.82
C ARG A 39 -0.21 -0.51 17.84
N CYS A 40 0.09 -1.37 16.87
CA CYS A 40 0.85 -0.99 15.69
C CYS A 40 -0.04 -0.15 14.78
N THR A 41 0.55 0.88 14.19
CA THR A 41 -0.13 1.79 13.27
C THR A 41 0.68 1.98 12.01
N VAL A 42 0.00 2.28 10.91
CA VAL A 42 0.62 2.78 9.68
C VAL A 42 0.02 4.15 9.40
N ASN A 43 0.86 5.18 9.27
CA ASN A 43 0.43 6.58 9.12
C ASN A 43 -0.60 7.02 10.20
N GLY A 44 -0.39 6.56 11.43
CA GLY A 44 -1.26 6.87 12.59
C GLY A 44 -2.61 6.15 12.58
N VAL A 45 -2.81 5.11 11.75
CA VAL A 45 -4.03 4.29 11.78
C VAL A 45 -3.70 2.88 12.26
N ALA A 46 -4.36 2.46 13.34
CA ALA A 46 -4.45 1.05 13.70
C ALA A 46 -5.63 0.44 12.92
N PHE A 47 -5.33 -0.45 11.98
CA PHE A 47 -6.37 -1.04 11.12
C PHE A 47 -7.37 -1.87 11.93
N ALA A 48 -8.66 -1.67 11.64
CA ALA A 48 -9.74 -2.50 12.14
C ALA A 48 -10.51 -3.14 10.97
N ASN A 49 -10.86 -4.42 11.13
CA ASN A 49 -11.70 -5.11 10.16
C ASN A 49 -13.09 -4.49 10.12
N ALA A 50 -13.57 -4.17 8.92
CA ALA A 50 -14.95 -3.76 8.72
C ALA A 50 -15.88 -4.99 8.73
N GLY A 51 -17.12 -4.80 9.20
CA GLY A 51 -18.15 -5.84 9.14
C GLY A 51 -18.61 -6.17 7.71
N THR A 52 -18.35 -5.28 6.75
CA THR A 52 -18.63 -5.48 5.31
C THR A 52 -17.31 -5.58 4.55
N PRO A 53 -17.12 -6.60 3.67
CA PRO A 53 -15.92 -6.71 2.84
C PRO A 53 -15.70 -5.47 1.97
N LEU A 54 -14.47 -4.95 1.95
CA LEU A 54 -14.15 -3.64 1.32
C LEU A 54 -14.52 -3.58 -0.16
N LYS A 55 -14.28 -4.65 -0.92
CA LYS A 55 -14.65 -4.71 -2.34
C LYS A 55 -16.17 -4.67 -2.57
N LEU A 56 -16.96 -5.27 -1.69
CA LEU A 56 -18.42 -5.22 -1.78
C LEU A 56 -18.94 -3.84 -1.38
N ALA A 57 -18.35 -3.24 -0.33
CA ALA A 57 -18.70 -1.90 0.10
C ALA A 57 -18.44 -0.87 -1.01
N ASP A 58 -17.31 -0.97 -1.70
CA ASP A 58 -16.99 -0.12 -2.85
C ASP A 58 -17.94 -0.37 -4.04
N TYR A 59 -18.13 -1.64 -4.42
CA TYR A 59 -19.00 -2.02 -5.56
C TYR A 59 -20.45 -1.55 -5.40
N PHE A 60 -21.04 -1.74 -4.20
CA PHE A 60 -22.40 -1.32 -3.90
C PHE A 60 -22.50 0.10 -3.34
N ARG A 61 -21.39 0.85 -3.26
CA ARG A 61 -21.32 2.24 -2.75
C ARG A 61 -21.90 2.41 -1.35
N ILE A 62 -21.60 1.47 -0.45
CA ILE A 62 -22.06 1.51 0.94
C ILE A 62 -21.22 2.51 1.72
N ALA A 63 -21.84 3.61 2.14
CA ALA A 63 -21.18 4.66 2.91
C ALA A 63 -20.80 4.20 4.33
N GLY A 64 -19.73 4.78 4.87
CA GLY A 64 -19.32 4.59 6.27
C GLY A 64 -18.54 3.31 6.58
N VAL A 65 -18.30 2.42 5.60
CA VAL A 65 -17.54 1.17 5.81
C VAL A 65 -16.04 1.43 5.95
N PHE A 66 -15.50 2.34 5.13
CA PHE A 66 -14.09 2.72 5.16
C PHE A 66 -13.91 4.21 4.84
N LYS A 67 -12.73 4.74 5.16
CA LYS A 67 -12.31 6.09 4.78
C LYS A 67 -11.14 6.03 3.80
N VAL A 68 -11.25 6.74 2.68
CA VAL A 68 -10.12 6.91 1.74
C VAL A 68 -9.10 7.88 2.36
N VAL A 69 -7.82 7.51 2.32
CA VAL A 69 -6.71 8.31 2.84
C VAL A 69 -5.62 8.51 1.78
N SER A 70 -4.82 9.55 1.95
CA SER A 70 -3.80 9.96 0.98
C SER A 70 -2.65 8.97 0.79
N GLY A 71 -2.41 8.10 1.78
CA GLY A 71 -1.24 7.22 1.81
C GLY A 71 0.07 7.94 2.17
N ARG A 72 -0.04 9.03 2.94
CA ARG A 72 1.08 9.74 3.56
C ARG A 72 0.79 10.01 5.04
N PRO A 73 1.81 10.21 5.89
CA PRO A 73 1.61 10.58 7.28
C PRO A 73 0.88 11.93 7.39
N GLU A 74 -0.14 12.00 8.23
CA GLU A 74 -0.85 13.24 8.56
C GLU A 74 -0.56 13.62 10.00
N ARG A 75 -0.48 14.92 10.29
CA ARG A 75 -0.36 15.42 11.67
C ARG A 75 -1.71 15.28 12.38
N ARG A 76 -1.93 14.12 13.00
CA ARG A 76 -3.14 13.81 13.77
C ARG A 76 -2.83 12.80 14.87
N ASN A 77 -3.69 12.75 15.88
CA ASN A 77 -3.61 11.70 16.90
C ASN A 77 -3.90 10.34 16.26
N PRO A 78 -3.14 9.30 16.62
CA PRO A 78 -3.41 7.95 16.15
C PRO A 78 -4.80 7.47 16.55
N PHE A 79 -5.47 6.71 15.67
CA PHE A 79 -6.80 6.19 15.93
C PHE A 79 -7.01 4.81 15.29
N ILE A 80 -8.05 4.12 15.74
CA ILE A 80 -8.47 2.83 15.17
C ILE A 80 -9.48 3.09 14.07
N GLY A 81 -9.29 2.49 12.90
CA GLY A 81 -10.25 2.62 11.82
C GLY A 81 -9.95 1.75 10.60
N THR A 82 -10.93 1.67 9.72
CA THR A 82 -10.81 1.01 8.42
C THR A 82 -10.51 2.07 7.37
N THR A 83 -9.26 2.14 6.93
CA THR A 83 -8.81 3.10 5.91
C THR A 83 -8.30 2.39 4.68
N VAL A 84 -8.53 2.99 3.51
CA VAL A 84 -8.02 2.50 2.22
C VAL A 84 -7.25 3.60 1.51
N ILE A 85 -6.23 3.22 0.75
CA ILE A 85 -5.56 4.12 -0.19
C ILE A 85 -6.14 3.78 -1.57
N ASP A 86 -6.70 4.77 -2.25
CA ASP A 86 -7.20 4.62 -3.60
C ASP A 86 -6.06 4.55 -4.63
N ALA A 87 -6.33 3.95 -5.79
CA ALA A 87 -5.40 3.93 -6.90
C ALA A 87 -6.18 4.03 -8.21
N SER A 88 -5.62 4.74 -9.19
CA SER A 88 -6.19 4.80 -10.53
C SER A 88 -5.63 3.68 -11.41
N TYR A 89 -6.42 3.28 -12.40
CA TYR A 89 -5.97 2.27 -13.37
C TYR A 89 -4.72 2.76 -14.11
N ARG A 90 -3.66 1.93 -14.08
CA ARG A 90 -2.32 2.19 -14.66
C ARG A 90 -1.47 3.23 -13.91
N ASP A 91 -1.79 3.53 -12.65
CA ASP A 91 -0.84 4.26 -11.81
C ASP A 91 0.45 3.45 -11.63
N TYR A 92 1.59 4.09 -11.90
CA TYR A 92 2.91 3.61 -11.46
C TYR A 92 3.18 4.20 -10.07
N VAL A 93 2.90 3.41 -9.03
CA VAL A 93 2.96 3.83 -7.64
C VAL A 93 4.30 3.44 -7.00
N GLN A 94 4.98 4.42 -6.42
CA GLN A 94 6.13 4.18 -5.56
C GLN A 94 5.65 4.09 -4.10
N ILE A 95 6.06 3.04 -3.39
CA ILE A 95 5.78 2.88 -1.97
C ILE A 95 7.10 2.98 -1.20
N VAL A 96 7.19 3.95 -0.30
CA VAL A 96 8.33 4.13 0.59
C VAL A 96 7.92 3.71 1.99
N PHE A 97 8.65 2.77 2.58
CA PHE A 97 8.43 2.31 3.95
C PHE A 97 9.38 3.05 4.90
N GLU A 98 8.84 3.73 5.90
CA GLU A 98 9.61 4.40 6.96
C GLU A 98 9.43 3.68 8.28
N ASN A 99 10.47 2.98 8.73
CA ASN A 99 10.46 2.28 10.01
C ASN A 99 10.90 3.20 11.16
N ARG A 100 9.97 3.52 12.08
CA ARG A 100 10.26 4.30 13.28
C ARG A 100 10.50 3.46 14.52
N LEU A 101 10.42 2.14 14.40
CA LEU A 101 10.59 1.21 15.52
C LEU A 101 11.98 0.58 15.47
N PRO A 102 12.56 0.20 16.62
CA PRO A 102 13.87 -0.43 16.67
C PRO A 102 13.88 -1.85 16.10
N SER A 103 12.71 -2.47 15.90
CA SER A 103 12.56 -3.82 15.36
C SER A 103 12.35 -3.80 13.84
N MET A 104 12.89 -4.81 13.15
CA MET A 104 12.60 -5.05 11.74
C MET A 104 11.11 -5.35 11.52
N GLN A 105 10.53 -4.79 10.45
CA GLN A 105 9.18 -5.12 9.98
C GLN A 105 9.24 -5.71 8.57
N THR A 106 8.39 -6.70 8.31
CA THR A 106 8.21 -7.32 7.00
C THR A 106 6.88 -6.87 6.40
N TRP A 107 6.90 -6.56 5.11
CA TRP A 107 5.73 -6.08 4.38
C TRP A 107 5.39 -7.04 3.24
N HIS A 108 4.10 -7.30 3.05
CA HIS A 108 3.58 -8.11 1.96
C HIS A 108 2.52 -7.31 1.20
N LEU A 109 2.54 -7.41 -0.13
CA LEU A 109 1.56 -6.78 -1.00
C LEU A 109 0.76 -7.87 -1.72
N ASP A 110 -0.53 -7.95 -1.41
CA ASP A 110 -1.43 -8.92 -2.03
C ASP A 110 -1.79 -8.51 -3.46
N GLY A 111 -1.89 -9.49 -4.35
CA GLY A 111 -2.44 -9.33 -5.69
C GLY A 111 -1.49 -8.73 -6.74
N HIS A 112 -0.33 -8.19 -6.35
CA HIS A 112 0.68 -7.63 -7.25
C HIS A 112 2.10 -8.04 -6.83
N SER A 113 3.00 -8.20 -7.81
CA SER A 113 4.44 -8.21 -7.58
C SER A 113 4.99 -6.79 -7.67
N PHE A 114 6.11 -6.54 -7.00
CA PHE A 114 6.76 -5.22 -6.99
C PHE A 114 8.28 -5.37 -7.11
N PHE A 115 8.94 -4.28 -7.48
CA PHE A 115 10.40 -4.19 -7.56
C PHE A 115 10.91 -3.42 -6.35
N VAL A 116 11.91 -3.98 -5.66
CA VAL A 116 12.65 -3.27 -4.61
C VAL A 116 13.76 -2.46 -5.29
N VAL A 117 13.72 -1.15 -5.11
CA VAL A 117 14.61 -0.20 -5.80
C VAL A 117 15.54 0.58 -4.86
N GLY A 118 15.40 0.39 -3.54
CA GLY A 118 16.19 1.07 -2.50
C GLY A 118 15.71 0.71 -1.10
#